data_AF-A0A7S3ABX9-F1
#
_entry.id   AF-A0A7S3ABX9-F1
#
_cell.length_a   1.000
_cell.length_b   1.000
_cell.length_c   1.000
_cell.angle_alpha   90.00
_cell.angle_beta   90.00
_cell.angle_gamma   90.00
#
_symmetry.space_group_name_H-M   'P 1'
#
loop_
_entity.id
_entity.type
_entity.pdbx_description
1 polymer ?
#
loop_
_entity_poly.entity_id
_entity_poly.type
_entity_poly.pdbx_seq_one_letter_code
_entity_poly.pdbx_strand_id
1 'polypeptide(L)'
;MSFDVDDVGAICAAHAMMDQGEADLLAVVHSSGYPQGIAMASVINEWYGHTSVRLGAYKGQYGADAYGNWITGQYIPSIVRSNPSQVRNHSQVPNSVEVYREALAEAADGSVAIAIIGFATNIAALLRSTADRYSPLDGVELVARKVRLIVWQGGWYRPLHEDGHTTFNWDCGTCCGYVTTHGCGGDSGYAVNHIPPNVEQIFTDIGDEIYHGGVLKQ
;
A
#
# COMPACT_ATOMS: atom_id res chain seq x y z
N MET A 1 3.69 -4.77 -5.67
CA MET A 1 4.38 -5.46 -6.78
C MET A 1 3.48 -6.52 -7.35
N SER A 2 2.69 -6.15 -8.36
CA SER A 2 1.80 -7.11 -9.01
C SER A 2 1.85 -6.95 -10.51
N PHE A 3 1.61 -5.75 -11.04
CA PHE A 3 1.30 -5.53 -12.46
C PHE A 3 2.51 -5.05 -13.27
N ASP A 4 3.20 -4.02 -12.78
CA ASP A 4 4.37 -3.38 -13.37
C ASP A 4 5.48 -3.16 -12.33
N VAL A 5 6.50 -2.38 -12.67
CA VAL A 5 7.79 -2.35 -11.95
C VAL A 5 7.96 -1.17 -11.00
N ASP A 6 7.01 -0.24 -10.94
CA ASP A 6 7.15 1.00 -10.14
C ASP A 6 7.32 0.71 -8.63
N ASP A 7 6.56 -0.26 -8.10
CA ASP A 7 6.65 -0.73 -6.73
C ASP A 7 8.06 -1.24 -6.37
N VAL A 8 8.78 -1.84 -7.33
CA VAL A 8 10.16 -2.31 -7.13
C VAL A 8 11.07 -1.11 -6.87
N GLY A 9 10.93 -0.07 -7.69
CA GLY A 9 11.67 1.18 -7.52
C GLY A 9 11.37 1.85 -6.18
N ALA A 10 10.10 1.91 -5.78
CA ALA A 10 9.68 2.51 -4.52
C ALA A 10 10.28 1.80 -3.29
N ILE A 11 10.26 0.46 -3.27
CA ILE A 11 10.82 -0.32 -2.15
C ILE A 11 12.35 -0.23 -2.14
N CYS A 12 13.01 -0.25 -3.30
CA CYS A 12 14.46 -0.02 -3.39
C CYS A 12 14.85 1.37 -2.87
N ALA A 13 14.07 2.41 -3.19
CA ALA A 13 14.29 3.75 -2.67
C ALA A 13 14.09 3.81 -1.14
N ALA A 14 13.07 3.11 -0.61
CA ALA A 14 12.85 3.01 0.83
C ALA A 14 14.04 2.35 1.56
N HIS A 15 14.62 1.29 1.00
CA HIS A 15 15.82 0.69 1.57
C HIS A 15 17.05 1.60 1.44
N ALA A 16 17.22 2.31 0.33
CA ALA A 16 18.32 3.27 0.20
C ALA A 16 18.24 4.39 1.25
N MET A 17 17.03 4.90 1.53
CA MET A 17 16.80 5.87 2.62
C MET A 17 17.07 5.25 4.00
N MET A 18 16.75 3.97 4.18
CA MET A 18 17.05 3.23 5.41
C MET A 18 18.55 3.03 5.62
N ASP A 19 19.32 2.68 4.57
CA ASP A 19 20.78 2.60 4.60
C ASP A 19 21.44 3.94 4.95
N GLN A 20 20.80 5.05 4.55
CA GLN A 20 21.25 6.41 4.85
C GLN A 20 20.77 6.92 6.22
N GLY A 21 19.94 6.17 6.94
CA GLY A 21 19.36 6.57 8.22
C GLY A 21 18.29 7.68 8.11
N GLU A 22 17.74 7.90 6.91
CA GLU A 22 16.72 8.92 6.65
C GLU A 22 15.30 8.42 6.95
N ALA A 23 15.08 7.11 6.89
CA ALA A 23 13.80 6.46 7.17
C ALA A 23 13.99 5.09 7.83
N ASP A 24 12.96 4.61 8.52
CA ASP A 24 12.88 3.23 8.99
C ASP A 24 11.67 2.55 8.34
N LEU A 25 11.92 1.45 7.61
CA LEU A 25 10.88 0.72 6.90
C LEU A 25 10.22 -0.29 7.85
N LEU A 26 9.17 0.15 8.54
CA LEU A 26 8.51 -0.66 9.57
C LEU A 26 7.85 -1.94 9.03
N ALA A 27 7.25 -1.86 7.84
CA ALA A 27 6.54 -2.96 7.19
C ALA A 27 6.30 -2.69 5.69
N VAL A 28 6.15 -3.77 4.92
CA VAL A 28 5.59 -3.76 3.56
C VAL A 28 4.40 -4.69 3.51
N VAL A 29 3.24 -4.19 3.07
CA VAL A 29 2.03 -4.99 2.92
C VAL A 29 1.54 -5.01 1.48
N HIS A 30 1.32 -6.20 0.93
CA HIS A 30 0.83 -6.36 -0.43
C HIS A 30 -0.71 -6.27 -0.47
N SER A 31 -1.27 -5.49 -1.41
CA SER A 31 -2.70 -5.21 -1.50
C SER A 31 -3.46 -6.00 -2.56
N SER A 32 -2.77 -6.59 -3.55
CA SER A 32 -3.40 -7.58 -4.44
C SER A 32 -3.32 -9.00 -3.83
N GLY A 33 -4.24 -9.85 -4.25
CA GLY A 33 -4.33 -11.25 -3.86
C GLY A 33 -3.28 -12.15 -4.50
N TYR A 34 -2.47 -11.63 -5.43
CA TYR A 34 -1.51 -12.42 -6.19
C TYR A 34 -0.52 -13.14 -5.25
N PRO A 35 -0.46 -14.48 -5.25
CA PRO A 35 0.28 -15.22 -4.23
C PRO A 35 1.77 -14.92 -4.19
N GLN A 36 2.43 -14.61 -5.31
CA GLN A 36 3.85 -14.31 -5.33
C GLN A 36 4.17 -12.82 -5.20
N GLY A 37 3.18 -11.93 -5.11
CA GLY A 37 3.43 -10.49 -5.11
C GLY A 37 4.27 -10.01 -3.92
N ILE A 38 3.96 -10.49 -2.70
CA ILE A 38 4.76 -10.19 -1.51
C ILE A 38 6.14 -10.86 -1.51
N ALA A 39 6.32 -11.95 -2.27
CA ALA A 39 7.62 -12.60 -2.38
C ALA A 39 8.66 -11.70 -3.04
N MET A 40 8.24 -10.79 -3.93
CA MET A 40 9.13 -9.78 -4.49
C MET A 40 9.66 -8.82 -3.42
N ALA A 41 8.85 -8.42 -2.44
CA ALA A 41 9.30 -7.58 -1.33
C ALA A 41 10.35 -8.32 -0.52
N SER A 42 10.11 -9.61 -0.25
CA SER A 42 11.09 -10.43 0.44
C SER A 42 12.40 -10.60 -0.32
N VAL A 43 12.38 -10.73 -1.66
CA VAL A 43 13.61 -10.76 -2.48
C VAL A 43 14.38 -9.44 -2.35
N ILE A 44 13.68 -8.31 -2.42
CA ILE A 44 14.32 -6.98 -2.31
C ILE A 44 14.90 -6.80 -0.89
N ASN A 45 14.14 -7.15 0.15
CA ASN A 45 14.61 -7.10 1.54
C ASN A 45 15.89 -7.94 1.72
N GLU A 46 15.94 -9.17 1.18
CA GLU A 46 17.13 -10.02 1.21
C GLU A 46 18.31 -9.37 0.46
N TRP A 47 18.07 -8.76 -0.69
CA TRP A 47 19.11 -8.10 -1.49
C TRP A 47 19.78 -6.94 -0.74
N TYR A 48 18.99 -6.15 -0.01
CA TYR A 48 19.49 -5.07 0.86
C TYR A 48 19.95 -5.55 2.24
N GLY A 49 19.80 -6.83 2.58
CA GLY A 49 20.13 -7.36 3.92
C GLY A 49 19.15 -6.95 5.02
N HIS A 50 17.99 -6.39 4.67
CA HIS A 50 16.97 -5.87 5.57
C HIS A 50 15.82 -6.86 5.82
N THR A 51 16.17 -8.08 6.21
CA THR A 51 15.20 -9.18 6.33
C THR A 51 14.27 -9.09 7.55
N SER A 52 14.54 -8.18 8.48
CA SER A 52 13.67 -7.90 9.62
C SER A 52 12.45 -7.05 9.29
N VAL A 53 12.39 -6.44 8.10
CA VAL A 53 11.23 -5.65 7.66
C VAL A 53 10.01 -6.57 7.56
N ARG A 54 8.95 -6.23 8.31
CA ARG A 54 7.73 -7.03 8.38
C ARG A 54 7.05 -7.10 7.03
N LEU A 55 6.60 -8.30 6.66
CA LEU A 55 5.85 -8.53 5.43
C LEU A 55 4.44 -9.00 5.75
N GLY A 56 3.45 -8.40 5.10
CA GLY A 56 2.05 -8.82 5.17
C GLY A 56 1.43 -8.88 3.80
N ALA A 57 0.34 -9.62 3.64
CA ALA A 57 -0.33 -9.67 2.34
C ALA A 57 -1.82 -9.92 2.45
N TYR A 58 -2.57 -9.22 1.59
CA TYR A 58 -3.96 -9.50 1.30
C TYR A 58 -4.12 -10.90 0.68
N LYS A 59 -5.21 -11.59 1.06
CA LYS A 59 -5.48 -12.99 0.65
C LYS A 59 -6.77 -13.17 -0.15
N GLY A 60 -7.47 -12.08 -0.47
CA GLY A 60 -8.68 -12.14 -1.29
C GLY A 60 -8.40 -12.05 -2.79
N GLN A 61 -9.37 -11.63 -3.59
CA GLN A 61 -9.36 -11.77 -5.06
C GLN A 61 -9.00 -10.49 -5.84
N TYR A 62 -8.71 -9.37 -5.17
CA TYR A 62 -8.26 -8.16 -5.87
C TYR A 62 -7.02 -8.43 -6.72
N GLY A 63 -7.06 -8.03 -7.99
CA GLY A 63 -6.00 -8.30 -8.99
C GLY A 63 -6.13 -9.62 -9.74
N ALA A 64 -7.19 -10.40 -9.52
CA ALA A 64 -7.60 -11.47 -10.43
C ALA A 64 -8.61 -10.97 -11.47
N ASP A 65 -8.62 -11.56 -12.66
CA ASP A 65 -9.67 -11.36 -13.66
C ASP A 65 -10.98 -12.09 -13.28
N ALA A 66 -12.02 -11.93 -14.11
CA ALA A 66 -13.33 -12.55 -13.89
C ALA A 66 -13.30 -14.10 -13.90
N TYR A 67 -12.21 -14.70 -14.37
CA TYR A 67 -12.00 -16.15 -14.43
C TYR A 67 -11.08 -16.66 -13.30
N GLY A 68 -10.61 -15.76 -12.43
CA GLY A 68 -9.70 -16.09 -11.32
C GLY A 68 -8.23 -16.18 -11.72
N ASN A 69 -7.86 -15.73 -12.92
CA ASN A 69 -6.44 -15.64 -13.31
C ASN A 69 -5.83 -14.37 -12.74
N TRP A 70 -4.66 -14.51 -12.10
CA TRP A 70 -3.93 -13.35 -11.59
C TRP A 70 -3.36 -12.51 -12.73
N ILE A 71 -3.69 -11.23 -12.73
CA ILE A 71 -3.05 -10.25 -13.61
C ILE A 71 -1.73 -9.86 -12.96
N THR A 72 -0.63 -10.23 -13.61
CA THR A 72 0.70 -10.07 -13.01
C THR A 72 1.79 -9.81 -14.05
N GLY A 73 2.80 -9.05 -13.64
CA GLY A 73 4.02 -8.84 -14.40
C GLY A 73 4.81 -10.14 -14.55
N GLN A 74 5.16 -10.48 -15.78
CA GLN A 74 5.89 -11.74 -16.10
C GLN A 74 7.26 -11.84 -15.44
N TYR A 75 7.81 -10.72 -14.97
CA TYR A 75 9.10 -10.67 -14.28
C TYR A 75 9.05 -11.31 -12.89
N ILE A 76 7.89 -11.30 -12.19
CA ILE A 76 7.78 -11.71 -10.79
C ILE A 76 8.17 -13.19 -10.59
N PRO A 77 7.59 -14.17 -11.30
CA PRO A 77 7.95 -15.57 -11.09
C PRO A 77 9.42 -15.87 -11.36
N SER A 78 10.01 -15.18 -12.35
CA SER A 78 11.43 -15.35 -12.71
C SER A 78 12.35 -14.81 -11.62
N ILE A 79 12.13 -13.57 -11.17
CA ILE A 79 12.96 -12.94 -10.13
C ILE A 79 12.80 -13.69 -8.81
N VAL A 80 11.58 -14.02 -8.40
CA VAL A 80 11.36 -14.82 -7.19
C VAL A 80 12.14 -16.12 -7.29
N ARG A 81 11.99 -16.91 -8.36
CA ARG A 81 12.67 -18.20 -8.51
C ARG A 81 14.20 -18.11 -8.46
N SER A 82 14.78 -17.12 -9.11
CA SER A 82 16.23 -17.01 -9.29
C SER A 82 16.98 -16.34 -8.13
N ASN A 83 16.28 -15.80 -7.13
CA ASN A 83 16.90 -15.05 -6.03
C ASN A 83 16.58 -15.64 -4.64
N PRO A 84 17.45 -15.40 -3.64
CA PRO A 84 17.15 -15.68 -2.24
C PRO A 84 15.89 -14.93 -1.76
N SER A 85 15.10 -15.58 -0.91
CA SER A 85 13.88 -15.01 -0.34
C SER A 85 13.35 -15.89 0.80
N GLN A 86 13.06 -15.30 1.96
CA GLN A 86 12.35 -15.94 3.06
C GLN A 86 10.89 -16.26 2.72
N VAL A 87 10.26 -15.42 1.90
CA VAL A 87 8.86 -15.56 1.49
C VAL A 87 8.79 -15.87 0.00
N ARG A 88 8.05 -16.92 -0.35
CA ARG A 88 7.78 -17.34 -1.73
C ARG A 88 6.31 -17.19 -2.11
N ASN A 89 5.44 -17.13 -1.10
CA ASN A 89 4.00 -17.12 -1.27
C ASN A 89 3.33 -16.33 -0.16
N HIS A 90 2.23 -15.65 -0.46
CA HIS A 90 1.48 -14.86 0.51
C HIS A 90 1.00 -15.68 1.71
N SER A 91 0.84 -17.00 1.60
CA SER A 91 0.39 -17.86 2.70
C SER A 91 1.43 -17.97 3.82
N GLN A 92 2.68 -17.56 3.57
CA GLN A 92 3.77 -17.63 4.54
C GLN A 92 3.91 -16.36 5.39
N VAL A 93 3.08 -15.35 5.13
CA VAL A 93 3.07 -14.08 5.87
C VAL A 93 1.68 -13.79 6.45
N PRO A 94 1.59 -13.04 7.56
CA PRO A 94 0.32 -12.65 8.14
C PRO A 94 -0.59 -11.87 7.18
N ASN A 95 -1.84 -11.67 7.61
CA ASN A 95 -2.74 -10.78 6.88
C ASN A 95 -2.20 -9.33 6.91
N SER A 96 -2.45 -8.55 5.86
CA SER A 96 -2.02 -7.15 5.78
C SER A 96 -2.51 -6.30 6.97
N VAL A 97 -3.74 -6.52 7.44
CA VAL A 97 -4.30 -5.80 8.61
C VAL A 97 -3.55 -6.13 9.88
N GLU A 98 -3.17 -7.40 10.08
CA GLU A 98 -2.42 -7.85 11.25
C GLU A 98 -1.06 -7.17 11.34
N VAL A 99 -0.34 -7.11 10.20
CA VAL A 99 0.97 -6.43 10.11
C VAL A 99 0.82 -4.92 10.32
N TYR A 100 -0.21 -4.28 9.77
CA TYR A 100 -0.46 -2.87 10.04
C TYR A 100 -0.68 -2.61 11.53
N ARG A 101 -1.55 -3.40 12.18
CA ARG A 101 -1.89 -3.20 13.59
C ARG A 101 -0.69 -3.40 14.50
N GLU A 102 0.11 -4.44 14.25
CA GLU A 102 1.36 -4.68 14.96
C GLU A 102 2.36 -3.52 14.78
N ALA A 103 2.66 -3.15 13.54
CA ALA A 103 3.64 -2.10 13.23
C ALA A 103 3.22 -0.73 13.80
N LEU A 104 1.94 -0.37 13.71
CA LEU A 104 1.44 0.89 14.26
C LEU A 104 1.41 0.86 15.80
N ALA A 105 1.03 -0.26 16.42
CA ALA A 105 0.98 -0.35 17.88
C ALA A 105 2.35 -0.12 18.52
N GLU A 106 3.42 -0.65 17.91
CA GLU A 106 4.80 -0.51 18.38
C GLU A 106 5.44 0.86 18.05
N ALA A 107 4.95 1.55 17.03
CA ALA A 107 5.48 2.84 16.62
C ALA A 107 5.20 3.94 17.66
N ALA A 108 6.02 4.98 17.66
CA ALA A 108 5.75 6.19 18.43
C ALA A 108 4.48 6.90 17.91
N ASP A 109 3.81 7.63 18.79
CA ASP A 109 2.61 8.39 18.42
C ASP A 109 2.99 9.51 17.44
N GLY A 110 2.18 9.68 16.38
CA GLY A 110 2.39 10.68 15.34
C GLY A 110 3.71 10.55 14.55
N SER A 111 4.35 9.38 14.54
CA SER A 111 5.64 9.20 13.85
C SER A 111 5.52 8.51 12.48
N VAL A 112 4.43 7.80 12.20
CA VAL A 112 4.34 6.92 11.02
C VAL A 112 3.87 7.69 9.78
N ALA A 113 4.56 7.49 8.67
CA ALA A 113 4.08 7.84 7.34
C ALA A 113 3.72 6.58 6.56
N ILE A 114 2.59 6.58 5.85
CA ILE A 114 2.13 5.44 5.04
C ILE A 114 2.14 5.85 3.56
N ALA A 115 2.91 5.14 2.75
CA ALA A 115 2.85 5.25 1.30
C ALA A 115 1.91 4.17 0.74
N ILE A 116 0.80 4.60 0.15
CA ILE A 116 -0.18 3.73 -0.50
C ILE A 116 0.10 3.79 -2.00
N ILE A 117 0.98 2.90 -2.46
CA ILE A 117 1.41 2.79 -3.87
C ILE A 117 0.68 1.68 -4.63
N GLY A 118 -0.36 1.11 -4.03
CA GLY A 118 -1.25 0.11 -4.63
C GLY A 118 -2.70 0.34 -4.19
N PHE A 119 -3.50 -0.71 -4.16
CA PHE A 119 -4.92 -0.60 -3.82
C PHE A 119 -5.16 -0.15 -2.36
N ALA A 120 -6.15 0.74 -2.15
CA ALA A 120 -6.54 1.27 -0.85
C ALA A 120 -7.26 0.26 0.08
N THR A 121 -7.43 -0.97 -0.38
CA THR A 121 -8.24 -2.00 0.29
C THR A 121 -7.66 -2.43 1.64
N ASN A 122 -6.32 -2.49 1.77
CA ASN A 122 -5.69 -2.81 3.03
C ASN A 122 -5.89 -1.71 4.09
N ILE A 123 -5.77 -0.43 3.72
CA ILE A 123 -6.01 0.67 4.66
C ILE A 123 -7.49 0.77 5.01
N ALA A 124 -8.40 0.53 4.06
CA ALA A 124 -9.83 0.45 4.32
C ALA A 124 -10.16 -0.65 5.34
N ALA A 125 -9.55 -1.83 5.18
CA ALA A 125 -9.68 -2.93 6.12
C ALA A 125 -9.07 -2.63 7.50
N LEU A 126 -7.94 -1.93 7.55
CA LEU A 126 -7.35 -1.45 8.80
C LEU A 126 -8.32 -0.51 9.52
N LEU A 127 -8.88 0.49 8.85
CA LEU A 127 -9.82 1.44 9.44
C LEU A 127 -11.11 0.78 9.95
N ARG A 128 -11.51 -0.36 9.37
CA ARG A 128 -12.64 -1.17 9.85
C ARG A 128 -12.26 -2.18 10.94
N SER A 129 -10.97 -2.35 11.23
CA SER A 129 -10.52 -3.29 12.25
C SER A 129 -10.93 -2.82 13.64
N THR A 130 -11.20 -3.77 14.52
CA THR A 130 -11.45 -3.52 15.94
C THR A 130 -10.17 -3.71 16.75
N ALA A 131 -10.24 -3.40 18.05
CA ALA A 131 -9.22 -3.78 19.02
C ALA A 131 -8.79 -5.25 18.88
N ASP A 132 -7.52 -5.52 19.16
CA ASP A 132 -6.92 -6.85 19.10
C ASP A 132 -5.79 -6.99 20.13
N ARG A 133 -4.97 -8.04 19.98
CA ARG A 133 -3.84 -8.30 20.89
C ARG A 133 -2.71 -7.27 20.80
N TYR A 134 -2.63 -6.50 19.72
CA TYR A 134 -1.57 -5.50 19.51
C TYR A 134 -1.96 -4.15 20.10
N SER A 135 -3.23 -3.78 19.98
CA SER A 135 -3.72 -2.51 20.50
C SER A 135 -5.18 -2.60 20.96
N PRO A 136 -5.54 -1.98 22.09
CA PRO A 136 -6.93 -1.84 22.51
C PRO A 136 -7.71 -0.81 21.66
N LEU A 137 -7.03 -0.06 20.79
CA LEU A 137 -7.65 0.91 19.90
C LEU A 137 -8.24 0.22 18.67
N ASP A 138 -9.38 0.72 18.21
CA ASP A 138 -9.89 0.35 16.90
C ASP A 138 -9.00 0.92 15.76
N GLY A 139 -9.33 0.58 14.52
CA GLY A 139 -8.56 0.98 13.35
C GLY A 139 -8.42 2.49 13.18
N VAL A 140 -9.51 3.23 13.38
CA VAL A 140 -9.53 4.69 13.19
C VAL A 140 -8.75 5.37 14.31
N GLU A 141 -8.95 4.94 15.56
CA GLU A 141 -8.22 5.44 16.72
C GLU A 141 -6.72 5.15 16.65
N LEU A 142 -6.34 3.95 16.19
CA LEU A 142 -4.95 3.56 16.03
C LEU A 142 -4.27 4.41 14.95
N VAL A 143 -4.92 4.60 13.80
CA VAL A 143 -4.42 5.48 12.74
C VAL A 143 -4.30 6.92 13.25
N ALA A 144 -5.32 7.43 13.96
CA ALA A 144 -5.31 8.78 14.51
C ALA A 144 -4.14 9.00 15.48
N ARG A 145 -3.81 7.99 16.28
CA ARG A 145 -2.73 8.09 17.27
C ARG A 145 -1.34 7.95 16.66
N LYS A 146 -1.16 7.07 15.67
CA LYS A 146 0.16 6.62 15.23
C LYS A 146 0.62 7.26 13.93
N VAL A 147 -0.31 7.58 13.04
CA VAL A 147 -0.01 8.04 11.69
C VAL A 147 -0.02 9.56 11.65
N ARG A 148 0.98 10.13 10.97
CA ARG A 148 1.09 11.58 10.70
C ARG A 148 0.69 11.92 9.28
N LEU A 149 1.07 11.08 8.33
CA LEU A 149 0.97 11.35 6.89
C LEU A 149 0.57 10.08 6.14
N ILE A 150 -0.35 10.21 5.19
CA ILE A 150 -0.63 9.20 4.17
C ILE A 150 -0.45 9.83 2.79
N VAL A 151 0.36 9.17 1.95
CA VAL A 151 0.55 9.54 0.56
C VAL A 151 -0.10 8.50 -0.34
N TRP A 152 -1.00 8.94 -1.21
CA TRP A 152 -1.80 8.09 -2.09
C TRP A 152 -1.29 8.18 -3.52
N GLN A 153 -0.81 7.07 -4.07
CA GLN A 153 -0.68 6.92 -5.51
C GLN A 153 -2.04 6.48 -6.04
N GLY A 154 -2.65 7.38 -6.79
CA GLY A 154 -3.97 7.21 -7.35
C GLY A 154 -5.03 8.04 -6.63
N GLY A 155 -6.19 8.14 -7.28
CA GLY A 155 -7.24 9.05 -6.85
C GLY A 155 -8.32 9.18 -7.90
N TRP A 156 -9.20 10.15 -7.64
CA TRP A 156 -10.18 10.62 -8.60
C TRP A 156 -10.05 12.14 -8.69
N TYR A 157 -9.54 12.62 -9.83
CA TYR A 157 -9.21 14.04 -10.03
C TYR A 157 -10.06 14.61 -11.17
N ARG A 158 -11.04 15.45 -10.84
CA ARG A 158 -11.63 16.37 -11.84
C ARG A 158 -10.90 17.72 -11.77
N PRO A 159 -10.55 18.36 -12.90
CA PRO A 159 -10.84 18.00 -14.29
C PRO A 159 -9.69 17.27 -15.03
N LEU A 160 -8.65 16.82 -14.33
CA LEU A 160 -7.38 16.38 -14.95
C LEU A 160 -7.51 15.19 -15.92
N HIS A 161 -8.49 14.32 -15.70
CA HIS A 161 -8.90 13.33 -16.71
C HIS A 161 -10.17 13.86 -17.38
N GLU A 162 -10.09 14.32 -18.63
CA GLU A 162 -11.19 14.98 -19.37
C GLU A 162 -12.50 14.16 -19.39
N ASP A 163 -12.39 12.84 -19.21
CA ASP A 163 -13.50 11.89 -19.18
C ASP A 163 -13.93 11.45 -17.75
N GLY A 164 -13.27 11.93 -16.70
CA GLY A 164 -13.57 11.58 -15.30
C GLY A 164 -13.14 10.16 -14.87
N HIS A 165 -12.17 9.57 -15.58
CA HIS A 165 -11.63 8.24 -15.26
C HIS A 165 -11.01 8.19 -13.87
N THR A 166 -11.20 7.07 -13.18
CA THR A 166 -10.47 6.73 -11.95
C THR A 166 -9.10 6.16 -12.28
N THR A 167 -8.09 6.44 -11.46
CA THR A 167 -6.77 5.84 -11.66
C THR A 167 -6.76 4.33 -11.38
N PHE A 168 -5.73 3.62 -11.85
CA PHE A 168 -5.61 2.17 -11.71
C PHE A 168 -5.69 1.69 -10.25
N ASN A 169 -4.98 2.37 -9.36
CA ASN A 169 -4.96 2.03 -7.93
C ASN A 169 -6.27 2.35 -7.22
N TRP A 170 -7.00 3.39 -7.68
CA TRP A 170 -8.28 3.77 -7.10
C TRP A 170 -9.34 2.69 -7.27
N ASP A 171 -9.35 1.98 -8.39
CA ASP A 171 -10.35 0.98 -8.72
C ASP A 171 -9.80 -0.45 -8.82
N CYS A 172 -8.75 -0.78 -8.06
CA CYS A 172 -8.30 -2.18 -7.91
C CYS A 172 -7.93 -2.89 -9.23
N GLY A 173 -7.44 -2.12 -10.20
CA GLY A 173 -7.07 -2.63 -11.52
C GLY A 173 -8.23 -2.77 -12.51
N THR A 174 -9.47 -2.44 -12.13
CA THR A 174 -10.57 -2.24 -13.10
C THR A 174 -10.49 -0.84 -13.71
N CYS A 175 -9.37 -0.52 -14.35
CA CYS A 175 -9.16 0.80 -14.94
C CYS A 175 -9.94 1.00 -16.27
N CYS A 176 -10.23 2.28 -16.58
CA CYS A 176 -10.61 2.84 -17.89
C CYS A 176 -12.07 2.71 -18.38
N GLY A 177 -13.03 2.25 -17.55
CA GLY A 177 -14.42 2.05 -17.99
C GLY A 177 -15.46 3.02 -17.43
N TYR A 178 -15.34 3.46 -16.17
CA TYR A 178 -16.44 4.13 -15.48
C TYR A 178 -15.98 5.17 -14.45
N VAL A 179 -16.71 6.29 -14.41
CA VAL A 179 -16.61 7.32 -13.38
C VAL A 179 -17.14 6.76 -12.06
N THR A 180 -16.28 6.40 -11.11
CA THR A 180 -16.72 5.97 -9.77
C THR A 180 -15.92 6.64 -8.66
N THR A 181 -16.62 7.40 -7.82
CA THR A 181 -16.07 7.92 -6.56
C THR A 181 -15.98 6.84 -5.47
N HIS A 182 -16.49 5.63 -5.72
CA HIS A 182 -16.49 4.56 -4.73
C HIS A 182 -15.13 3.83 -4.70
N GLY A 183 -14.62 3.42 -5.87
CA GLY A 183 -13.33 2.72 -6.05
C GLY A 183 -13.22 1.38 -5.30
N CYS A 184 -12.77 0.31 -5.97
CA CYS A 184 -12.57 -1.00 -5.33
C CYS A 184 -13.83 -1.50 -4.59
N GLY A 185 -15.01 -1.39 -5.21
CA GLY A 185 -16.27 -1.75 -4.57
C GLY A 185 -16.68 -0.86 -3.37
N GLY A 186 -16.06 0.32 -3.22
CA GLY A 186 -16.33 1.27 -2.13
C GLY A 186 -15.22 1.38 -1.09
N ASP A 187 -14.19 0.54 -1.16
CA ASP A 187 -13.08 0.56 -0.20
C ASP A 187 -12.21 1.82 -0.32
N SER A 188 -11.95 2.31 -1.54
CA SER A 188 -11.12 3.50 -1.75
C SER A 188 -11.81 4.75 -1.20
N GLY A 189 -13.09 4.93 -1.56
CA GLY A 189 -13.92 6.01 -1.04
C GLY A 189 -14.11 5.92 0.46
N TYR A 190 -14.29 4.71 1.02
CA TYR A 190 -14.35 4.53 2.47
C TYR A 190 -13.05 4.98 3.14
N ALA A 191 -11.90 4.52 2.65
CA ALA A 191 -10.61 4.83 3.25
C ALA A 191 -10.35 6.33 3.32
N VAL A 192 -10.43 7.04 2.19
CA VAL A 192 -10.17 8.49 2.12
C VAL A 192 -11.09 9.27 3.06
N ASN A 193 -12.37 8.90 3.13
CA ASN A 193 -13.36 9.61 3.96
C ASN A 193 -13.31 9.26 5.45
N HIS A 194 -12.60 8.18 5.85
CA HIS A 194 -12.49 7.75 7.25
C HIS A 194 -11.08 7.90 7.82
N ILE A 195 -10.14 8.48 7.07
CA ILE A 195 -8.87 8.93 7.64
C ILE A 195 -9.16 10.02 8.69
N PRO A 196 -8.60 9.90 9.91
CA PRO A 196 -8.75 10.90 10.95
C PRO A 196 -8.27 12.29 10.50
N PRO A 197 -8.95 13.37 10.87
CA PRO A 197 -8.64 14.72 10.38
C PRO A 197 -7.27 15.25 10.83
N ASN A 198 -6.63 14.62 11.82
CA ASN A 198 -5.28 14.97 12.26
C ASN A 198 -4.17 14.27 11.44
N VAL A 199 -4.53 13.43 10.47
CA VAL A 199 -3.59 12.76 9.57
C VAL A 199 -3.59 13.50 8.24
N GLU A 200 -2.43 14.01 7.84
CA GLU A 200 -2.26 14.66 6.55
C GLU A 200 -2.43 13.66 5.41
N GLN A 201 -3.11 14.06 4.33
CA GLN A 201 -3.30 13.25 3.13
C GLN A 201 -2.75 14.00 1.91
N ILE A 202 -1.83 13.36 1.18
CA ILE A 202 -1.28 13.86 -0.08
C ILE A 202 -1.67 12.89 -1.19
N PHE A 203 -2.30 13.41 -2.24
CA PHE A 203 -2.73 12.63 -3.40
C PHE A 203 -1.78 12.93 -4.56
N THR A 204 -1.28 11.88 -5.21
CA THR A 204 -0.44 11.97 -6.40
C THR A 204 -1.01 11.09 -7.51
N ASP A 205 -1.05 11.64 -8.72
CA ASP A 205 -1.28 10.87 -9.94
C ASP A 205 0.06 10.67 -10.65
N ILE A 206 0.26 9.54 -11.31
CA ILE A 206 1.58 9.19 -11.88
C ILE A 206 1.96 10.24 -12.94
N GLY A 207 2.96 11.07 -12.61
CA GLY A 207 3.55 12.02 -13.56
C GLY A 207 2.81 13.34 -13.74
N ASP A 208 1.74 13.60 -12.99
CA ASP A 208 1.05 14.89 -12.98
C ASP A 208 1.37 15.71 -11.72
N GLU A 209 1.10 17.03 -11.80
CA GLU A 209 1.42 18.02 -10.77
C GLU A 209 1.07 17.54 -9.35
N ILE A 210 2.06 17.57 -8.45
CA ILE A 210 1.85 17.31 -7.02
C ILE A 210 1.02 18.48 -6.46
N TYR A 211 -0.27 18.25 -6.23
CA TYR A 211 -1.10 19.20 -5.48
C TYR A 211 -0.77 19.10 -4.00
N HIS A 212 0.27 19.83 -3.57
CA HIS A 212 0.53 20.04 -2.16
C HIS A 212 -0.52 21.01 -1.58
N GLY A 213 -1.12 20.67 -0.45
CA GLY A 213 -2.02 21.58 0.28
C GLY A 213 -1.31 22.78 0.94
N GLY A 214 0.00 22.97 0.75
CA GLY A 214 0.77 24.04 1.38
C GLY A 214 1.96 24.50 0.54
N VAL A 215 2.24 25.81 0.56
CA VAL A 215 3.27 26.48 -0.25
C VAL A 215 4.66 25.83 -0.05
N LEU A 216 5.28 25.36 -1.14
CA LEU A 216 6.72 25.07 -1.18
C LEU A 216 7.50 26.34 -0.81
N LYS A 217 8.12 26.35 0.37
CA LYS A 217 9.06 27.42 0.74
C LYS A 217 10.33 27.25 -0.09
N GLN A 218 10.68 28.32 -0.80
CA GLN A 218 11.99 28.53 -1.43
C GLN A 218 13.09 28.58 -0.37
#